data_AF-A0A0R2HC45-F1
#
_entry.id   AF-A0A0R2HC45-F1
#
_cell.length_a   1.000
_cell.length_b   1.000
_cell.length_c   1.000
_cell.angle_alpha   90.00
_cell.angle_beta   90.00
_cell.angle_gamma   90.00
#
_symmetry.space_group_name_H-M   'P 1'
#
loop_
_entity.id
_entity.type
_entity.pdbx_description
1 polymer ?
#
loop_
_entity_poly.entity_id
_entity_poly.type
_entity_poly.pdbx_seq_one_letter_code
_entity_poly.pdbx_strand_id
1 'polypeptide(L)'
;MISVQLQKDDIYQNPFALQHDIFFKNLLSSHFDTQEEIKQAIIELKMKPQTKYFFIVSGFVDVRHKRLPSNYYWIQLNSIFRNALTNIDGNYFITLVSSNDYNKYLSSIKTRFDSFLKMNLMKAAISYSFTNLLHANIYASQSIEQLKYNLIRYDENVTYNYSEFYFTHIFYLSNRQDEMKASIHPAIKLIGMIKRRRQNILRP
;
A
#
# COMPACT_ATOMS: atom_id res chain seq x y z
N MET A 1 0.38 6.31 33.85
CA MET A 1 1.79 6.10 33.44
C MET A 1 1.93 5.77 31.94
N ILE A 2 1.00 6.24 31.08
CA ILE A 2 1.00 6.02 29.62
C ILE A 2 1.75 7.16 28.88
N SER A 3 1.83 8.36 29.49
CA SER A 3 2.42 9.54 28.85
C SER A 3 3.94 9.45 28.62
N VAL A 4 4.65 8.69 29.45
CA VAL A 4 6.12 8.56 29.36
C VAL A 4 6.54 7.58 28.25
N GLN A 5 5.69 6.60 27.90
CA GLN A 5 5.95 5.68 26.79
C GLN A 5 5.69 6.31 25.42
N LEU A 6 4.66 7.16 25.31
CA LEU A 6 4.36 7.90 24.07
C LEU A 6 5.47 8.90 23.69
N GLN A 7 6.19 9.45 24.68
CA GLN A 7 7.30 10.39 24.43
C GLN A 7 8.57 9.74 23.85
N LYS A 8 8.70 8.41 23.92
CA LYS A 8 9.87 7.68 23.36
C LYS A 8 9.71 7.28 21.90
N ASP A 9 8.51 7.35 21.36
CA ASP A 9 8.27 7.12 19.95
C ASP A 9 8.46 8.45 19.21
N ASP A 10 9.57 8.58 18.46
CA ASP A 10 9.94 9.75 17.63
C ASP A 10 8.80 10.29 16.74
N ILE A 11 7.76 9.48 16.52
CA ILE A 11 6.56 9.79 15.74
C ILE A 11 5.69 10.85 16.43
N TYR A 12 5.60 10.84 17.77
CA TYR A 12 4.73 11.76 18.54
C TYR A 12 5.31 13.16 18.72
N GLN A 13 6.55 13.40 18.27
CA GLN A 13 7.12 14.75 18.21
C GLN A 13 6.62 15.55 17.00
N ASN A 14 5.97 14.91 16.01
CA ASN A 14 5.42 15.56 14.84
C ASN A 14 3.88 15.60 14.91
N PRO A 15 3.25 16.78 15.14
CA PRO A 15 1.80 16.91 15.23
C PRO A 15 1.04 16.41 13.99
N PHE A 16 1.64 16.53 12.80
CA PHE A 16 1.04 16.03 11.56
C PHE A 16 1.04 14.50 11.49
N ALA A 17 2.09 13.85 11.99
CA ALA A 17 2.16 12.40 12.02
C ALA A 17 1.08 11.82 12.95
N LEU A 18 0.80 12.48 14.08
CA LEU A 18 -0.27 12.09 14.99
C LEU A 18 -1.67 12.20 14.35
N GLN A 19 -1.94 13.28 13.63
CA GLN A 19 -3.22 13.45 12.94
C GLN A 19 -3.44 12.38 11.85
N HIS A 20 -2.37 12.06 11.10
CA HIS A 20 -2.41 10.97 10.13
C HIS A 20 -2.67 9.62 10.81
N ASP A 21 -1.99 9.33 11.92
CA ASP A 21 -2.18 8.07 12.65
C ASP A 21 -3.62 7.89 13.15
N ILE A 22 -4.21 8.92 13.76
CA ILE A 22 -5.61 8.89 14.22
C ILE A 22 -6.55 8.66 13.04
N PHE A 23 -6.35 9.38 11.93
CA PHE A 23 -7.17 9.19 10.73
C PHE A 23 -7.09 7.77 10.17
N PHE A 24 -5.88 7.22 10.02
CA PHE A 24 -5.70 5.87 9.51
C PHE A 24 -6.27 4.81 10.46
N LYS A 25 -6.13 4.98 11.78
CA LYS A 25 -6.77 4.08 12.76
C LYS A 25 -8.28 4.06 12.58
N ASN A 26 -8.92 5.21 12.45
CA ASN A 26 -10.36 5.30 12.22
C ASN A 26 -10.77 4.74 10.86
N LEU A 27 -10.01 5.04 9.80
CA LEU A 27 -10.28 4.58 8.44
C LEU A 27 -10.19 3.05 8.32
N LEU A 28 -9.12 2.47 8.88
CA LEU A 28 -8.87 1.03 8.75
C LEU A 28 -9.67 0.19 9.75
N SER A 29 -10.08 0.77 10.88
CA SER A 29 -10.99 0.13 11.84
C SER A 29 -12.47 0.29 11.48
N SER A 30 -12.78 0.94 10.35
CA SER A 30 -14.15 1.19 9.89
C SER A 30 -15.00 1.97 10.92
N HIS A 31 -14.39 2.96 11.59
CA HIS A 31 -15.07 3.81 12.58
C HIS A 31 -15.86 4.97 11.95
N PHE A 32 -15.73 5.20 10.65
CA PHE A 32 -16.51 6.20 9.94
C PHE A 32 -17.83 5.59 9.47
N ASP A 33 -18.93 6.31 9.67
CA ASP A 33 -20.26 5.85 9.29
C ASP A 33 -20.57 6.20 7.83
N THR A 34 -20.00 7.30 7.32
CA THR A 34 -20.28 7.83 5.98
C THR A 34 -19.03 8.15 5.17
N GLN A 35 -19.15 8.17 3.82
CA GLN A 35 -18.04 8.59 2.97
C GLN A 35 -17.72 10.07 3.12
N GLU A 36 -18.74 10.88 3.42
CA GLU A 36 -18.66 12.33 3.54
C GLU A 36 -17.76 12.71 4.73
N GLU A 37 -17.88 12.02 5.86
CA GLU A 37 -16.97 12.16 7.00
C GLU A 37 -15.52 11.86 6.61
N ILE A 38 -15.28 10.76 5.88
CA ILE A 38 -13.94 10.39 5.45
C ILE A 38 -13.37 11.45 4.50
N LYS A 39 -14.17 11.93 3.53
CA LYS A 39 -13.75 12.98 2.60
C LYS A 39 -13.43 14.29 3.33
N GLN A 40 -14.23 14.66 4.32
CA GLN A 40 -14.00 15.85 5.14
C GLN A 40 -12.69 15.73 5.93
N ALA A 41 -12.45 14.59 6.60
CA ALA A 41 -11.20 14.33 7.31
C ALA A 41 -9.97 14.36 6.36
N ILE A 42 -10.10 13.81 5.16
CA ILE A 42 -9.05 13.86 4.12
C ILE A 42 -8.73 15.30 3.69
N ILE A 43 -9.75 16.17 3.56
CA ILE A 43 -9.59 17.59 3.22
C ILE A 43 -8.86 18.33 4.33
N GLU A 44 -9.20 18.09 5.60
CA GLU A 44 -8.55 18.67 6.77
C GLU A 44 -7.06 18.30 6.84
N LEU A 45 -6.73 17.09 6.40
CA LEU A 45 -5.35 16.61 6.24
C LEU A 45 -4.68 17.08 4.94
N LYS A 46 -5.26 18.05 4.24
CA LYS A 46 -4.73 18.70 3.03
C LYS A 46 -4.59 17.77 1.80
N MET A 47 -5.25 16.62 1.80
CA MET A 47 -5.41 15.80 0.60
C MET A 47 -6.71 16.18 -0.11
N LYS A 48 -6.68 16.25 -1.44
CA LYS A 48 -7.84 16.59 -2.28
C LYS A 48 -8.57 15.31 -2.69
N PRO A 49 -9.84 15.12 -2.30
CA PRO A 49 -10.66 14.01 -2.78
C PRO A 49 -10.76 13.99 -4.31
N GLN A 50 -10.63 12.82 -4.91
CA GLN A 50 -10.73 12.59 -6.35
C GLN A 50 -11.58 11.34 -6.61
N THR A 51 -11.78 10.98 -7.88
CA THR A 51 -12.72 9.90 -8.24
C THR A 51 -12.28 8.51 -7.81
N LYS A 52 -10.97 8.28 -7.63
CA LYS A 52 -10.42 6.97 -7.27
C LYS A 52 -9.39 7.11 -6.15
N TYR A 53 -9.32 6.07 -5.34
CA TYR A 53 -8.38 5.88 -4.25
C TYR A 53 -7.65 4.56 -4.42
N PHE A 54 -6.45 4.46 -3.86
CA PHE A 54 -5.70 3.20 -3.78
C PHE A 54 -4.65 3.30 -2.68
N PHE A 55 -4.22 2.14 -2.17
CA PHE A 55 -3.17 2.06 -1.17
C PHE A 55 -1.84 1.64 -1.77
N ILE A 56 -0.78 2.33 -1.39
CA ILE A 56 0.60 1.89 -1.55
C ILE A 56 1.12 1.58 -0.15
N VAL A 57 1.56 0.35 0.09
CA VAL A 57 2.17 -0.04 1.36
C VAL A 57 3.62 -0.39 1.10
N SER A 58 4.54 0.23 1.82
CA SER A 58 5.98 -0.05 1.71
C SER A 58 6.57 -0.47 3.05
N GLY A 59 7.63 -1.28 3.00
CA GLY A 59 8.30 -1.80 4.18
C GLY A 59 9.70 -2.30 3.86
N PHE A 60 10.53 -2.44 4.89
CA PHE A 60 11.89 -2.94 4.76
C PHE A 60 11.91 -4.45 4.55
N VAL A 61 12.77 -4.93 3.64
CA VAL A 61 13.02 -6.38 3.46
C VAL A 61 13.59 -7.00 4.74
N ASP A 62 14.43 -6.24 5.45
CA ASP A 62 14.92 -6.58 6.78
C ASP A 62 14.96 -5.29 7.61
N VAL A 63 14.35 -5.32 8.80
CA VAL A 63 14.24 -4.17 9.70
C VAL A 63 15.62 -3.65 10.11
N ARG A 64 16.66 -4.51 10.13
CA ARG A 64 18.04 -4.13 10.41
C ARG A 64 18.63 -3.20 9.34
N HIS A 65 18.06 -3.16 8.14
CA HIS A 65 18.45 -2.23 7.08
C HIS A 65 17.89 -0.82 7.28
N LYS A 66 16.99 -0.62 8.24
CA LYS A 66 16.50 0.71 8.61
C LYS A 66 17.62 1.48 9.29
N ARG A 67 18.24 2.40 8.55
CA ARG A 67 19.38 3.22 9.02
C ARG A 67 18.96 4.55 9.61
N LEU A 68 17.77 5.03 9.27
CA LEU A 68 17.28 6.35 9.65
C LEU A 68 15.98 6.26 10.48
N PRO A 69 15.59 7.33 11.20
CA PRO A 69 14.32 7.38 11.89
C PRO A 69 13.13 7.26 10.91
N SER A 70 12.00 6.68 11.35
CA SER A 70 10.81 6.48 10.50
C SER A 70 10.32 7.79 9.87
N ASN A 71 10.42 8.91 10.62
CA ASN A 71 10.00 10.23 10.15
C ASN A 71 10.78 10.68 8.90
N TYR A 72 12.05 10.32 8.75
CA TYR A 72 12.82 10.62 7.54
C TYR A 72 12.17 9.98 6.30
N TYR A 73 11.87 8.69 6.37
CA TYR A 73 11.24 7.96 5.27
C TYR A 73 9.82 8.48 4.99
N TRP A 74 9.07 8.82 6.04
CA TRP A 74 7.74 9.43 5.91
C TRP A 74 7.79 10.75 5.12
N ILE A 75 8.74 11.65 5.44
CA ILE A 75 8.95 12.90 4.69
C ILE A 75 9.30 12.61 3.23
N GLN A 76 10.21 11.66 2.98
CA GLN A 76 10.62 11.30 1.61
C GLN A 76 9.44 10.75 0.80
N LEU A 77 8.64 9.85 1.38
CA LEU A 77 7.46 9.28 0.73
C LEU A 77 6.42 10.36 0.41
N ASN A 78 6.15 11.28 1.34
CA ASN A 78 5.25 12.41 1.08
C ASN A 78 5.79 13.39 0.03
N SER A 79 7.10 13.42 -0.22
CA SER A 79 7.68 14.18 -1.32
C SER A 79 7.57 13.48 -2.69
N ILE A 80 7.40 12.16 -2.69
CA ILE A 80 7.25 11.32 -3.90
C ILE A 80 5.77 11.27 -4.30
N PHE A 81 4.90 11.01 -3.33
CA PHE A 81 3.47 10.87 -3.55
C PHE A 81 2.77 12.22 -3.51
N ARG A 82 2.16 12.59 -4.63
CA ARG A 82 1.30 13.78 -4.72
C ARG A 82 -0.11 13.41 -4.29
N ASN A 83 -0.81 14.33 -3.62
CA ASN A 83 -2.22 14.14 -3.24
C ASN A 83 -2.46 12.82 -2.49
N ALA A 84 -1.68 12.60 -1.44
CA ALA A 84 -1.65 11.36 -0.69
C ALA A 84 -1.48 11.65 0.81
N LEU A 85 -1.91 10.70 1.63
CA LEU A 85 -1.68 10.68 3.08
C LEU A 85 -0.88 9.43 3.42
N THR A 86 0.17 9.56 4.20
CA THR A 86 0.99 8.41 4.65
C THR A 86 0.89 8.27 6.17
N ASN A 87 0.67 7.06 6.66
CA ASN A 87 0.82 6.68 8.06
C ASN A 87 1.99 5.70 8.24
N ILE A 88 2.51 5.63 9.47
CA ILE A 88 3.52 4.67 9.90
C ILE A 88 2.84 3.71 10.87
N ASP A 89 2.71 2.43 10.48
CA ASP A 89 2.17 1.37 11.32
C ASP A 89 3.24 0.27 11.49
N GLY A 90 3.88 0.26 12.66
CA GLY A 90 5.06 -0.57 12.91
C GLY A 90 6.18 -0.31 11.91
N ASN A 91 6.47 -1.31 11.06
CA ASN A 91 7.50 -1.23 10.01
C ASN A 91 6.93 -0.92 8.61
N TYR A 92 5.62 -0.65 8.53
CA TYR A 92 4.94 -0.34 7.28
C TYR A 92 4.66 1.14 7.16
N PHE A 93 4.90 1.68 5.96
CA PHE A 93 4.39 2.98 5.54
C PHE A 93 3.16 2.72 4.68
N ILE A 94 1.99 3.08 5.21
CA ILE A 94 0.70 2.87 4.56
C ILE A 94 0.28 4.21 3.96
N THR A 95 0.30 4.31 2.64
CA THR A 95 -0.06 5.52 1.90
C THR A 95 -1.40 5.34 1.21
N LEU A 96 -2.37 6.20 1.53
CA LEU A 96 -3.60 6.38 0.77
C LEU A 96 -3.37 7.45 -0.29
N VAL A 97 -3.63 7.11 -1.55
CA VAL A 97 -3.51 8.02 -2.69
C VAL A 97 -4.88 8.33 -3.26
N SER A 98 -5.11 9.59 -3.62
CA SER A 98 -6.31 10.07 -4.32
C SER A 98 -5.94 10.50 -5.74
N SER A 99 -6.50 9.84 -6.76
CA SER A 99 -6.22 10.09 -8.19
C SER A 99 -7.49 10.05 -9.06
N ASN A 100 -7.54 10.87 -10.11
CA ASN A 100 -8.52 10.69 -11.20
C ASN A 100 -8.14 9.53 -12.14
N ASP A 101 -6.84 9.28 -12.30
CA ASP A 101 -6.30 8.24 -13.16
C ASP A 101 -5.23 7.43 -12.42
N TYR A 102 -5.59 6.21 -12.06
CA TYR A 102 -4.73 5.26 -11.34
C TYR A 102 -3.45 4.92 -12.11
N ASN A 103 -3.56 4.59 -13.40
CA ASN A 103 -2.42 4.13 -14.19
C ASN A 103 -1.46 5.30 -14.47
N LYS A 104 -2.00 6.45 -14.88
CA LYS A 104 -1.19 7.64 -15.14
C LYS A 104 -0.46 8.11 -13.88
N TYR A 105 -1.11 8.05 -12.72
CA TYR A 105 -0.48 8.38 -11.44
C TYR A 105 0.70 7.46 -11.17
N LEU A 106 0.50 6.14 -11.21
CA LEU A 106 1.57 5.17 -10.94
C LEU A 106 2.75 5.32 -11.90
N SER A 107 2.48 5.50 -13.20
CA SER A 107 3.52 5.78 -14.18
C SER A 107 4.31 7.05 -13.84
N SER A 108 3.64 8.10 -13.34
CA SER A 108 4.30 9.38 -13.01
C SER A 108 5.25 9.32 -11.82
N ILE A 109 5.01 8.40 -10.87
CA ILE A 109 5.87 8.24 -9.68
C ILE A 109 6.90 7.12 -9.83
N LYS A 110 6.71 6.21 -10.80
CA LYS A 110 7.40 4.91 -10.88
C LYS A 110 8.91 5.02 -10.70
N THR A 111 9.58 5.81 -11.54
CA THR A 111 11.05 5.91 -11.53
C THR A 111 11.57 6.41 -10.19
N ARG A 112 10.97 7.47 -9.64
CA ARG A 112 11.41 8.05 -8.37
C ARG A 112 11.14 7.12 -7.19
N PHE A 113 9.97 6.47 -7.20
CA PHE A 113 9.57 5.56 -6.14
C PHE A 113 10.40 4.27 -6.14
N ASP A 114 10.61 3.64 -7.30
CA ASP A 114 11.46 2.44 -7.41
C ASP A 114 12.89 2.74 -6.99
N SER A 115 13.47 3.89 -7.38
CA SER A 115 14.80 4.31 -6.95
C SER A 115 14.88 4.48 -5.43
N PHE A 116 13.89 5.15 -4.82
CA PHE A 116 13.80 5.30 -3.38
C PHE A 116 13.76 3.93 -2.67
N LEU A 117 12.93 3.00 -3.15
CA LEU A 117 12.80 1.67 -2.55
C LEU A 117 14.11 0.88 -2.66
N LYS A 118 14.75 0.88 -3.83
CA LYS A 118 16.04 0.20 -4.05
C LYS A 118 17.15 0.75 -3.15
N MET A 119 17.29 2.07 -3.07
CA MET A 119 18.30 2.72 -2.23
C MET A 119 18.15 2.38 -0.75
N ASN A 120 16.93 2.12 -0.29
CA ASN A 120 16.61 1.86 1.11
C ASN A 120 16.35 0.37 1.42
N LEU A 121 16.57 -0.53 0.46
CA LEU A 121 16.31 -1.97 0.59
C LEU A 121 14.86 -2.26 1.07
N MET A 122 13.92 -1.56 0.45
CA MET A 122 12.49 -1.65 0.71
C MET A 122 11.75 -2.30 -0.46
N LYS A 123 10.56 -2.82 -0.15
CA LYS A 123 9.58 -3.27 -1.14
C LYS A 123 8.26 -2.55 -0.89
N ALA A 124 7.43 -2.50 -1.92
CA ALA A 124 6.08 -1.94 -1.84
C ALA A 124 5.06 -2.78 -2.61
N ALA A 125 3.83 -2.77 -2.11
CA ALA A 125 2.67 -3.38 -2.76
C ALA A 125 1.57 -2.34 -2.97
N ILE A 126 0.82 -2.51 -4.05
CA ILE A 126 -0.17 -1.54 -4.53
C ILE A 126 -1.51 -2.25 -4.68
N SER A 127 -2.56 -1.73 -4.04
CA SER A 127 -3.91 -2.31 -4.06
C SER A 127 -4.59 -2.07 -5.40
N TYR A 128 -5.76 -2.68 -5.60
CA TYR A 128 -6.66 -2.17 -6.62
C TYR A 128 -7.10 -0.73 -6.34
N SER A 129 -7.44 0.00 -7.40
CA SER A 129 -8.15 1.27 -7.26
C SER A 129 -9.60 1.04 -6.84
N PHE A 130 -10.13 1.92 -6.00
CA PHE A 130 -11.49 1.86 -5.48
C PHE A 130 -12.11 3.25 -5.35
N THR A 131 -13.43 3.32 -5.22
CA THR A 131 -14.18 4.58 -5.10
C THR A 131 -14.84 4.73 -3.74
N ASN A 132 -15.25 3.61 -3.14
CA ASN A 132 -15.91 3.61 -1.84
C ASN A 132 -14.89 3.59 -0.69
N LEU A 133 -14.71 4.75 -0.06
CA LEU A 133 -13.80 4.92 1.09
C LEU A 133 -14.18 4.09 2.33
N LEU A 134 -15.45 3.68 2.48
CA LEU A 134 -15.86 2.78 3.56
C LEU A 134 -15.23 1.39 3.43
N HIS A 135 -14.78 1.01 2.23
CA HIS A 135 -14.09 -0.26 1.99
C HIS A 135 -12.56 -0.13 2.08
N ALA A 136 -12.04 1.00 2.57
CA ALA A 136 -10.61 1.28 2.60
C ALA A 136 -9.80 0.19 3.32
N ASN A 137 -10.33 -0.37 4.42
CA ASN A 137 -9.73 -1.49 5.14
C ASN A 137 -9.45 -2.71 4.24
N ILE A 138 -10.39 -3.07 3.35
CA ILE A 138 -10.24 -4.19 2.41
C ILE A 138 -9.07 -3.92 1.45
N TYR A 139 -8.99 -2.72 0.88
CA TYR A 139 -7.94 -2.38 -0.07
C TYR A 139 -6.58 -2.15 0.58
N ALA A 140 -6.53 -1.65 1.81
CA ALA A 140 -5.30 -1.60 2.59
C ALA A 140 -4.78 -3.02 2.87
N SER A 141 -5.67 -3.93 3.27
CA SER A 141 -5.34 -5.35 3.49
C SER A 141 -4.76 -6.00 2.24
N GLN A 142 -5.28 -5.71 1.04
CA GLN A 142 -4.70 -6.21 -0.22
C GLN A 142 -3.21 -5.89 -0.36
N SER A 143 -2.83 -4.63 -0.14
CA SER A 143 -1.43 -4.20 -0.21
C SER A 143 -0.60 -4.80 0.93
N ILE A 144 -1.12 -4.84 2.16
CA ILE A 144 -0.42 -5.39 3.31
C ILE A 144 -0.09 -6.87 3.09
N GLU A 145 -1.08 -7.68 2.72
CA GLU A 145 -0.89 -9.12 2.52
C GLU A 145 0.02 -9.43 1.34
N GLN A 146 -0.10 -8.67 0.24
CA GLN A 146 0.85 -8.79 -0.86
C GLN A 146 2.27 -8.40 -0.46
N LEU A 147 2.44 -7.34 0.33
CA LEU A 147 3.77 -6.94 0.78
C LEU A 147 4.38 -8.03 1.65
N LYS A 148 3.64 -8.53 2.66
CA LYS A 148 4.08 -9.66 3.50
C LYS A 148 4.54 -10.85 2.67
N TYR A 149 3.76 -11.22 1.64
CA TYR A 149 4.11 -12.30 0.73
C TYR A 149 5.41 -12.06 -0.06
N ASN A 150 5.72 -10.81 -0.44
CA ASN A 150 6.89 -10.50 -1.25
C ASN A 150 8.13 -10.12 -0.42
N LEU A 151 7.97 -9.74 0.85
CA LEU A 151 9.10 -9.45 1.74
C LEU A 151 9.99 -10.68 1.95
N ILE A 152 9.40 -11.87 1.99
CA ILE A 152 10.13 -13.14 2.12
C ILE A 152 10.78 -13.63 0.81
N ARG A 153 10.51 -12.97 -0.32
CA ARG A 153 11.00 -13.40 -1.64
C ARG A 153 12.23 -12.59 -2.03
N TYR A 154 13.27 -13.27 -2.50
CA TYR A 154 14.44 -12.61 -3.07
C TYR A 154 14.25 -12.47 -4.58
N ASP A 155 13.81 -11.29 -5.02
CA ASP A 155 13.73 -10.93 -6.43
C ASP A 155 14.04 -9.44 -6.62
N GLU A 156 14.35 -9.04 -7.86
CA GLU A 156 14.78 -7.68 -8.19
C GLU A 156 13.65 -6.64 -8.23
N ASN A 157 12.38 -7.09 -8.23
CA ASN A 157 11.26 -6.16 -8.21
C ASN A 157 11.12 -5.54 -6.82
N VAL A 158 10.87 -4.24 -6.80
CA VAL A 158 10.64 -3.48 -5.58
C VAL A 158 9.19 -3.05 -5.42
N THR A 159 8.41 -3.09 -6.51
CA THR A 159 6.98 -2.73 -6.53
C THR A 159 6.15 -3.87 -7.09
N TYR A 160 5.04 -4.19 -6.42
CA TYR A 160 4.14 -5.28 -6.81
C TYR A 160 2.69 -4.82 -6.84
N ASN A 161 1.97 -5.13 -7.92
CA ASN A 161 0.53 -4.79 -8.02
C ASN A 161 -0.33 -5.95 -7.54
N TYR A 162 -1.38 -5.68 -6.77
CA TYR A 162 -2.23 -6.74 -6.20
C TYR A 162 -2.91 -7.60 -7.28
N SER A 163 -3.10 -7.03 -8.48
CA SER A 163 -3.55 -7.78 -9.66
C SER A 163 -2.70 -9.01 -10.00
N GLU A 164 -1.43 -9.03 -9.63
CA GLU A 164 -0.51 -10.14 -9.87
C GLU A 164 -0.56 -11.19 -8.75
N PHE A 165 -1.04 -10.79 -7.56
CA PHE A 165 -1.14 -11.61 -6.35
C PHE A 165 -2.55 -12.12 -6.09
N TYR A 166 -3.58 -11.58 -6.73
CA TYR A 166 -5.00 -11.87 -6.47
C TYR A 166 -5.34 -13.35 -6.33
N PHE A 167 -5.00 -14.17 -7.33
CA PHE A 167 -5.27 -15.62 -7.26
C PHE A 167 -4.49 -16.29 -6.13
N THR A 168 -3.21 -15.92 -5.96
CA THR A 168 -2.37 -16.42 -4.88
C THR A 168 -2.99 -16.09 -3.52
N HIS A 169 -3.48 -14.87 -3.32
CA HIS A 169 -4.16 -14.47 -2.10
C HIS A 169 -5.43 -15.29 -1.86
N ILE A 170 -6.26 -15.47 -2.88
CA ILE A 170 -7.47 -16.30 -2.77
C ILE A 170 -7.14 -17.73 -2.36
N PHE A 171 -6.08 -18.32 -2.91
CA PHE A 171 -5.66 -19.66 -2.48
C PHE A 171 -5.21 -19.66 -1.04
N TYR A 172 -4.48 -18.64 -0.58
CA TYR A 172 -4.07 -18.54 0.82
C TYR A 172 -5.25 -18.43 1.79
N LEU A 173 -6.35 -17.82 1.37
CA LEU A 173 -7.58 -17.76 2.17
C LEU A 173 -8.33 -19.10 2.23
N SER A 174 -7.96 -20.07 1.40
CA SER A 174 -8.59 -21.40 1.37
C SER A 174 -7.79 -22.40 2.19
N ASN A 175 -8.51 -23.19 3.00
CA ASN A 175 -7.95 -24.33 3.73
C ASN A 175 -7.52 -25.48 2.79
N ARG A 176 -7.99 -25.48 1.53
CA ARG A 176 -7.70 -26.51 0.54
C ARG A 176 -7.10 -25.91 -0.72
N GLN A 177 -5.90 -25.37 -0.58
CA GLN A 177 -5.24 -24.56 -1.61
C GLN A 177 -5.09 -25.31 -2.94
N ASP A 178 -4.70 -26.58 -2.91
CA ASP A 178 -4.43 -27.34 -4.12
C ASP A 178 -5.71 -27.77 -4.85
N GLU A 179 -6.76 -28.13 -4.11
CA GLU A 179 -8.09 -28.35 -4.67
C GLU A 179 -8.63 -27.09 -5.36
N MET A 180 -8.42 -25.92 -4.74
CA MET A 180 -8.85 -24.64 -5.32
C MET A 180 -8.04 -24.24 -6.56
N LYS A 181 -6.74 -24.55 -6.62
CA LYS A 181 -5.94 -24.37 -7.84
C LYS A 181 -6.38 -25.32 -8.96
N ALA A 182 -6.79 -26.54 -8.59
CA ALA A 182 -7.29 -27.54 -9.53
C ALA A 182 -8.68 -27.17 -10.06
N SER A 183 -9.53 -26.52 -9.25
CA SER A 183 -10.88 -26.11 -9.65
C SER A 183 -10.93 -24.94 -10.64
N ILE A 184 -9.83 -24.20 -10.81
CA ILE A 184 -9.78 -23.13 -11.81
C ILE A 184 -9.83 -23.73 -13.21
N HIS A 185 -10.89 -23.38 -13.93
CA HIS A 185 -11.10 -23.76 -15.32
C HIS A 185 -9.87 -23.42 -16.19
N PRO A 186 -9.37 -24.34 -17.03
CA PRO A 186 -8.17 -24.13 -17.85
C PRO A 186 -8.20 -22.85 -18.70
N ALA A 187 -9.36 -22.45 -19.21
CA ALA A 187 -9.52 -21.20 -19.97
C ALA A 187 -9.15 -19.94 -19.15
N ILE A 188 -9.43 -19.92 -17.84
CA ILE A 188 -9.07 -18.81 -16.96
C ILE A 188 -7.54 -18.78 -16.76
N LYS A 189 -6.90 -19.95 -16.64
CA LYS A 189 -5.43 -20.07 -16.56
C LYS A 189 -4.74 -19.50 -17.81
N LEU A 190 -5.31 -19.76 -18.99
CA LEU A 190 -4.82 -19.25 -20.28
C LEU A 190 -4.87 -17.72 -20.36
N ILE A 191 -5.94 -17.08 -19.89
CA ILE A 191 -6.05 -15.61 -19.86
C ILE A 191 -4.94 -14.98 -19.00
N GLY A 192 -4.63 -15.59 -17.84
CA GLY A 192 -3.53 -15.15 -16.97
C GLY A 192 -2.14 -15.27 -17.63
N MET A 193 -1.90 -16.35 -18.38
CA MET A 193 -0.64 -16.57 -19.09
C MET A 193 -0.42 -15.59 -20.26
N ILE A 194 -1.49 -15.29 -21.02
CA ILE A 194 -1.43 -14.36 -22.15
C ILE A 194 -1.10 -12.94 -21.68
N LYS A 195 -1.67 -12.50 -20.54
CA LYS A 195 -1.41 -11.18 -19.97
C LYS A 195 0.05 -11.02 -19.50
N ARG A 196 0.63 -12.05 -18.89
CA ARG A 196 2.06 -12.07 -18.49
C ARG A 196 3.01 -12.06 -19.70
N ARG A 197 2.69 -12.82 -20.77
CA ARG A 197 3.51 -12.81 -22.00
C ARG A 197 3.51 -11.44 -22.69
N ARG A 198 2.37 -10.76 -22.76
CA ARG A 198 2.30 -9.40 -23.37
C ARG A 198 3.09 -8.35 -22.57
N GLN A 199 3.14 -8.45 -21.24
CA GLN A 199 3.93 -7.53 -20.41
C GLN A 199 5.45 -7.73 -20.56
N ASN A 200 5.90 -8.94 -20.87
CA ASN A 200 7.33 -9.23 -21.09
C ASN A 200 7.81 -8.84 -22.50
N ILE A 201 6.91 -8.77 -23.49
CA ILE A 201 7.25 -8.34 -24.86
C ILE A 201 7.33 -6.81 -24.98
N LEU A 202 6.77 -6.06 -24.01
CA LEU A 202 6.74 -4.58 -23.98
C LEU A 202 7.78 -3.95 -23.04
N ARG A 203 8.71 -4.74 -22.48
CA ARG A 203 9.88 -4.21 -21.76
C ARG A 203 11.07 -4.25 -22.72
N PRO A 204 11.59 -3.10 -23.18
CA PRO A 204 12.86 -3.04 -23.92
C PRO A 204 14.04 -3.46 -23.03
#